data_AF-A0A2I1IMP7-F1
#
_entry.id   AF-A0A2I1IMP7-F1
#
_cell.length_a   1.000
_cell.length_b   1.000
_cell.length_c   1.000
_cell.angle_alpha   90.00
_cell.angle_beta   90.00
_cell.angle_gamma   90.00
#
_symmetry.space_group_name_H-M   'P 1'
#
loop_
_entity.id
_entity.type
_entity.pdbx_description
1 polymer ?
#
loop_
_entity_poly.entity_id
_entity_poly.type
_entity_poly.pdbx_seq_one_letter_code
_entity_poly.pdbx_strand_id
1 'polypeptide(L)'
;MIMQGVTFNTTMALVAGTIMIMAVVFARTAARVQALGPEGGRTLSGWGWAFVALGAYLGVTGMYMTLTWPLKEVDGAFCCTVDNVTFGEPAALYGLLTFIAGLAVVAAQRAADRKERALDLVATLRPLLYVGAIGGVGLVMFAIAGMHFGMWRPPDVEPIARLLAGQIWEPLMVMCLYAFTGIAAMLAPFAPESKWVARIATLFTWGCGVLWVFLSFTVFYSHVGFFPPA
;
A
#
# COMPACT_ATOMS: atom_id res chain seq x y z
N MET A 1 -4.48 32.59 0.97
CA MET A 1 -4.11 31.47 0.07
C MET A 1 -3.82 30.29 0.94
N ILE A 2 -4.53 29.17 0.74
CA ILE A 2 -4.27 27.91 1.45
C ILE A 2 -2.86 27.46 1.03
N MET A 3 -1.86 27.61 1.91
CA MET A 3 -0.48 27.18 1.62
C MET A 3 -0.32 25.70 1.95
N GLN A 4 -0.99 24.82 1.21
CA GLN A 4 -0.74 23.38 1.34
C GLN A 4 0.59 23.03 0.66
N GLY A 5 1.48 22.34 1.38
CA GLY A 5 2.66 21.71 0.77
C GLY A 5 2.26 20.70 -0.31
N VAL A 6 3.18 20.34 -1.20
CA VAL A 6 2.91 19.30 -2.21
C VAL A 6 2.73 17.96 -1.51
N THR A 7 1.50 17.45 -1.48
CA THR A 7 1.17 16.12 -0.97
C THR A 7 0.76 15.18 -2.11
N PHE A 8 1.10 13.91 -1.96
CA PHE A 8 0.78 12.86 -2.94
C PHE A 8 -0.13 11.78 -2.36
N ASN A 9 -0.71 12.02 -1.19
CA ASN A 9 -1.51 11.07 -0.41
C ASN A 9 -2.62 10.40 -1.23
N THR A 10 -3.31 11.13 -2.12
CA THR A 10 -4.36 10.59 -3.00
C THR A 10 -3.83 9.50 -3.93
N THR A 11 -2.79 9.83 -4.70
CA THR A 11 -2.17 8.91 -5.67
C THR A 11 -1.38 7.80 -4.98
N MET A 12 -0.77 8.08 -3.82
CA MET A 12 -0.09 7.09 -3.00
C MET A 12 -1.08 6.04 -2.48
N ALA A 13 -2.24 6.47 -1.98
CA ALA A 13 -3.32 5.56 -1.56
C ALA A 13 -3.83 4.71 -2.73
N LEU A 14 -4.01 5.31 -3.92
CA LEU A 14 -4.40 4.58 -5.13
C LEU A 14 -3.39 3.48 -5.47
N VAL A 15 -2.12 3.84 -5.50
CA VAL A 15 -1.03 2.94 -5.89
C VAL A 15 -0.82 1.86 -4.84
N ALA A 16 -0.85 2.20 -3.54
CA ALA A 16 -0.79 1.23 -2.46
C ALA A 16 -1.91 0.20 -2.58
N GLY A 17 -3.17 0.65 -2.73
CA GLY A 17 -4.32 -0.24 -2.90
C GLY A 17 -4.22 -1.11 -4.16
N THR A 18 -3.74 -0.54 -5.26
CA THR A 18 -3.50 -1.26 -6.52
C THR A 18 -2.45 -2.36 -6.35
N ILE A 19 -1.32 -2.07 -5.70
CA ILE A 19 -0.27 -3.07 -5.43
C ILE A 19 -0.86 -4.21 -4.58
N MET A 20 -1.66 -3.91 -3.56
CA MET A 20 -2.28 -4.93 -2.71
C MET A 20 -3.22 -5.85 -3.50
N ILE A 21 -4.10 -5.29 -4.33
CA ILE A 21 -4.98 -6.07 -5.21
C ILE A 21 -4.15 -6.93 -6.17
N MET A 22 -3.14 -6.33 -6.81
CA MET A 22 -2.26 -7.02 -7.73
C MET A 22 -1.47 -8.14 -7.05
N ALA A 23 -1.02 -7.95 -5.81
CA ALA A 23 -0.30 -8.98 -5.05
C ALA A 23 -1.14 -10.24 -4.87
N VAL A 24 -2.45 -10.10 -4.61
CA VAL A 24 -3.36 -11.24 -4.49
C VAL A 24 -3.54 -11.95 -5.83
N VAL A 25 -3.76 -11.20 -6.92
CA VAL A 25 -3.92 -11.79 -8.26
C VAL A 25 -2.62 -12.45 -8.72
N PHE A 26 -1.48 -11.82 -8.45
CA PHE A 26 -0.14 -12.34 -8.71
C PHE A 26 0.08 -13.64 -7.94
N ALA A 27 -0.18 -13.70 -6.64
CA ALA A 27 0.02 -14.90 -5.84
C ALA A 27 -0.80 -16.10 -6.37
N ARG A 28 -2.06 -15.87 -6.77
CA ARG A 28 -2.91 -16.89 -7.41
C ARG A 28 -2.36 -17.34 -8.76
N THR A 29 -1.86 -16.39 -9.57
CA THR A 29 -1.30 -16.67 -10.89
C THR A 29 0.02 -17.43 -10.77
N ALA A 30 0.91 -16.98 -9.88
CA ALA A 30 2.17 -17.62 -9.55
C ALA A 30 1.99 -19.06 -9.07
N ALA A 31 1.03 -19.32 -8.16
CA ALA A 31 0.74 -20.67 -7.69
C ALA A 31 0.29 -21.59 -8.84
N ARG A 32 -0.51 -21.08 -9.79
CA ARG A 32 -0.91 -21.84 -10.99
C ARG A 32 0.26 -22.10 -11.93
N VAL A 33 1.13 -21.12 -12.14
CA VAL A 33 2.33 -21.27 -12.98
C VAL A 33 3.27 -22.32 -12.39
N GLN A 34 3.51 -22.28 -11.08
CA GLN A 34 4.33 -23.29 -10.41
C GLN A 34 3.72 -24.69 -10.46
N ALA A 35 2.39 -24.81 -10.37
CA ALA A 35 1.70 -26.10 -10.45
C ALA A 35 1.71 -26.73 -11.86
N LEU A 36 1.69 -25.92 -12.91
CA LEU A 36 1.72 -26.39 -14.31
C LEU A 36 3.14 -26.73 -14.79
N GLY A 37 4.17 -26.33 -14.04
CA GLY A 37 5.56 -26.56 -14.40
C GLY A 37 6.04 -25.76 -15.62
N PRO A 38 7.25 -26.06 -16.13
CA PRO A 38 7.89 -25.31 -17.22
C PRO A 38 7.10 -25.31 -18.54
N GLU A 39 6.24 -26.30 -18.75
CA GLU A 39 5.45 -26.47 -19.98
C GLU A 39 4.19 -25.60 -20.03
N GLY A 40 3.79 -24.99 -18.91
CA GLY A 40 2.57 -24.18 -18.79
C GLY A 40 2.61 -22.82 -19.51
N GLY A 41 3.74 -22.43 -20.11
CA GLY A 41 3.88 -21.31 -21.06
C GLY A 41 3.56 -19.90 -20.56
N ARG A 42 3.23 -19.70 -19.27
CA ARG A 42 2.83 -18.40 -18.72
C ARG A 42 3.97 -17.73 -17.95
N THR A 43 4.45 -16.60 -18.47
CA THR A 43 5.52 -15.80 -17.85
C THR A 43 4.98 -14.89 -16.73
N LEU A 44 5.80 -14.68 -15.69
CA LEU A 44 5.51 -13.73 -14.61
C LEU A 44 6.23 -12.39 -14.77
N SER A 45 7.03 -12.20 -15.82
CA SER A 45 7.81 -10.98 -16.06
C SER A 45 6.94 -9.72 -16.13
N GLY A 46 5.74 -9.80 -16.72
CA GLY A 46 4.83 -8.65 -16.79
C GLY A 46 4.36 -8.17 -15.42
N TRP A 47 4.11 -9.10 -14.48
CA TRP A 47 3.79 -8.77 -13.10
C TRP A 47 4.98 -8.10 -12.39
N GLY A 48 6.18 -8.66 -12.59
CA GLY A 48 7.41 -8.09 -12.05
C GLY A 48 7.61 -6.63 -12.48
N TRP A 49 7.47 -6.32 -13.78
CA TRP A 49 7.58 -4.95 -14.28
C TRP A 49 6.49 -4.01 -13.77
N ALA A 50 5.27 -4.50 -13.58
CA ALA A 50 4.21 -3.69 -12.97
C ALA A 50 4.54 -3.35 -11.51
N PHE A 51 5.06 -4.30 -10.72
CA PHE A 51 5.53 -4.04 -9.36
C PHE A 51 6.73 -3.09 -9.33
N VAL A 52 7.65 -3.17 -10.30
CA VAL A 52 8.74 -2.20 -10.46
C VAL A 52 8.17 -0.79 -10.65
N ALA A 53 7.25 -0.61 -11.60
CA ALA A 53 6.69 0.71 -11.90
C ALA A 53 5.92 1.30 -10.71
N LEU A 54 5.00 0.52 -10.12
CA LEU A 54 4.18 0.97 -9.00
C LEU A 54 5.00 1.17 -7.72
N GLY A 55 5.95 0.26 -7.45
CA GLY A 55 6.86 0.36 -6.32
C GLY A 55 7.79 1.56 -6.41
N ALA A 56 8.35 1.83 -7.60
CA ALA A 56 9.16 3.03 -7.83
C ALA A 56 8.37 4.31 -7.59
N TYR A 57 7.15 4.40 -8.15
CA TYR A 57 6.28 5.55 -7.96
C TYR A 57 5.97 5.78 -6.47
N LEU A 58 5.52 4.74 -5.77
CA LEU A 58 5.15 4.83 -4.36
C LEU A 58 6.36 5.11 -3.46
N GLY A 59 7.50 4.48 -3.75
CA GLY A 59 8.73 4.66 -3.01
C GLY A 59 9.30 6.07 -3.16
N VAL A 60 9.34 6.62 -4.38
CA VAL A 60 9.82 7.98 -4.64
C VAL A 60 8.92 9.03 -3.99
N THR A 61 7.60 8.91 -4.17
CA THR A 61 6.63 9.86 -3.58
C THR A 61 6.62 9.78 -2.05
N GLY A 62 6.72 8.57 -1.48
CA GLY A 62 6.86 8.36 -0.04
C GLY A 62 8.15 8.96 0.51
N MET A 63 9.31 8.65 -0.10
CA MET A 63 10.59 9.21 0.31
C MET A 63 10.60 10.73 0.23
N TYR A 64 10.02 11.30 -0.83
CA TYR A 64 9.88 12.75 -0.94
C TYR A 64 9.15 13.32 0.28
N MET A 65 7.95 12.80 0.62
CA MET A 65 7.20 13.27 1.78
C MET A 65 7.98 13.09 3.09
N THR A 66 8.60 11.92 3.31
CA THR A 66 9.42 11.67 4.50
C THR A 66 10.58 12.66 4.64
N LEU A 67 11.25 13.02 3.53
CA LEU A 67 12.41 13.91 3.55
C LEU A 67 12.04 15.40 3.56
N THR A 68 10.85 15.78 3.11
CA THR A 68 10.36 17.17 3.10
C THR A 68 9.72 17.59 4.43
N TRP A 69 10.32 17.18 5.55
CA TRP A 69 9.85 17.53 6.89
C TRP A 69 10.32 18.92 7.35
N PRO A 70 9.45 19.76 7.96
CA PRO A 70 7.99 19.63 8.09
C PRO A 70 7.27 20.08 6.80
N LEU A 71 6.13 19.45 6.47
CA LEU A 71 5.28 19.93 5.37
C LEU A 71 4.69 21.29 5.72
N LYS A 72 4.50 22.16 4.73
CA LYS A 72 3.73 23.39 4.93
C LYS A 72 2.28 23.02 5.23
N GLU A 73 1.86 23.36 6.44
CA GLU A 73 0.54 23.07 6.99
C GLU A 73 -0.50 24.06 6.48
N VAL A 74 -1.75 23.59 6.40
CA VAL A 74 -2.90 24.48 6.28
C VAL A 74 -3.26 24.94 7.70
N ASP A 75 -3.12 26.24 7.97
CA ASP A 75 -3.50 26.82 9.26
C ASP A 75 -4.93 26.38 9.65
N GLY A 76 -5.05 25.70 10.79
CA GLY A 76 -6.32 25.21 11.34
C GLY A 76 -6.71 23.77 10.99
N ALA A 77 -5.94 23.07 10.14
CA ALA A 77 -6.22 21.67 9.77
C ALA A 77 -5.25 20.69 10.48
N PHE A 78 -5.63 20.21 11.67
CA PHE A 78 -4.81 19.28 12.47
C PHE A 78 -4.55 17.93 11.77
N CYS A 79 -5.39 17.56 10.79
CA CYS A 79 -5.24 16.31 10.04
C CYS A 79 -3.93 16.23 9.23
N CYS A 80 -3.36 17.36 8.80
CA CYS A 80 -2.20 17.39 7.90
C CYS A 80 -0.84 17.49 8.61
N THR A 81 -0.81 17.72 9.94
CA THR A 81 0.39 18.01 10.74
C THR A 81 1.44 16.89 10.73
N VAL A 82 1.02 15.65 10.42
CA VAL A 82 1.88 14.46 10.52
C VAL A 82 1.89 13.61 9.24
N ASP A 83 1.38 14.15 8.13
CA ASP A 83 1.20 13.39 6.89
C ASP A 83 2.50 12.75 6.36
N ASN A 84 3.65 13.38 6.61
CA ASN A 84 4.95 12.84 6.26
C ASN A 84 5.28 11.51 6.96
N VAL A 85 4.86 11.37 8.21
CA VAL A 85 5.15 10.20 9.04
C VAL A 85 4.06 9.15 8.82
N THR A 86 2.79 9.55 8.80
CA THR A 86 1.68 8.60 8.67
C THR A 86 1.52 8.08 7.25
N PHE A 87 1.76 8.90 6.20
CA PHE A 87 1.68 8.47 4.80
C PHE A 87 3.03 8.27 4.15
N GLY A 88 4.00 9.16 4.40
CA GLY A 88 5.32 9.13 3.74
C GLY A 88 6.14 7.89 4.09
N GLU A 89 6.41 7.65 5.39
CA GLU A 89 7.26 6.53 5.82
C GLU A 89 6.72 5.16 5.40
N PRO A 90 5.41 4.83 5.59
CA PRO A 90 4.89 3.55 5.18
C PRO A 90 4.91 3.36 3.67
N ALA A 91 4.60 4.41 2.91
CA ALA A 91 4.63 4.35 1.45
C ALA A 91 6.07 4.22 0.92
N ALA A 92 7.04 4.90 1.52
CA ALA A 92 8.45 4.77 1.17
C ALA A 92 8.91 3.32 1.34
N LEU A 93 8.64 2.72 2.51
CA LEU A 93 8.98 1.34 2.81
C LEU A 93 8.25 0.36 1.87
N TYR A 94 6.93 0.49 1.75
CA TYR A 94 6.12 -0.42 0.95
C TYR A 94 6.46 -0.34 -0.55
N GLY A 95 6.66 0.88 -1.05
CA GLY A 95 7.07 1.14 -2.43
C GLY A 95 8.43 0.55 -2.73
N LEU A 96 9.44 0.80 -1.88
CA LEU A 96 10.77 0.26 -2.06
C LEU A 96 10.80 -1.28 -2.03
N LEU A 97 10.09 -1.89 -1.07
CA LEU A 97 9.98 -3.35 -1.00
C LEU A 97 9.29 -3.93 -2.25
N THR A 98 8.23 -3.27 -2.73
CA THR A 98 7.52 -3.68 -3.94
C THR A 98 8.39 -3.55 -5.19
N PHE A 99 9.17 -2.47 -5.29
CA PHE A 99 10.12 -2.26 -6.38
C PHE A 99 11.16 -3.39 -6.43
N ILE A 100 11.78 -3.68 -5.27
CA ILE A 100 12.78 -4.75 -5.15
C ILE A 100 12.14 -6.11 -5.44
N ALA A 101 10.93 -6.36 -4.95
CA ALA A 101 10.18 -7.59 -5.24
C ALA A 101 9.89 -7.74 -6.74
N GLY A 102 9.53 -6.66 -7.43
CA GLY A 102 9.33 -6.64 -8.87
C GLY A 102 10.60 -7.02 -9.64
N LEU A 103 11.74 -6.42 -9.29
CA LEU A 103 13.04 -6.77 -9.86
C LEU A 103 13.41 -8.24 -9.59
N ALA A 104 13.17 -8.72 -8.38
CA ALA A 104 13.43 -10.10 -7.98
C ALA A 104 12.57 -11.09 -8.77
N VAL A 105 11.29 -10.78 -9.04
CA VAL A 105 10.42 -11.61 -9.90
C VAL A 105 10.96 -11.67 -11.33
N VAL A 106 11.34 -10.53 -11.91
CA VAL A 106 11.90 -10.50 -13.28
C VAL A 106 13.20 -11.29 -13.35
N ALA A 107 14.09 -11.14 -12.36
CA ALA A 107 15.35 -11.86 -12.30
C ALA A 107 15.14 -13.38 -12.15
N ALA A 108 14.25 -13.80 -11.25
CA ALA A 108 13.92 -15.21 -11.05
C ALA A 108 13.30 -15.85 -12.30
N GLN A 109 12.41 -15.13 -12.99
CA GLN A 109 11.84 -15.60 -14.26
C GLN A 109 12.92 -15.75 -15.34
N ARG A 110 13.82 -14.76 -15.49
CA ARG A 110 14.92 -14.83 -16.47
C ARG A 110 15.86 -16.01 -16.22
N ALA A 111 16.21 -16.29 -14.97
CA ALA A 111 17.03 -17.44 -14.61
C ALA A 111 16.32 -18.77 -14.94
N ALA A 112 15.00 -18.83 -14.72
CA ALA A 112 14.18 -19.98 -15.09
C ALA A 112 14.09 -20.18 -16.60
N ASP A 113 13.89 -19.11 -17.36
CA ASP A 113 13.84 -19.14 -18.83
C ASP A 113 15.18 -19.63 -19.43
N ARG A 114 16.30 -19.29 -18.79
CA ARG A 114 17.65 -19.76 -19.16
C ARG A 114 17.99 -21.16 -18.67
N LYS A 115 17.08 -21.81 -17.94
CA LYS A 115 17.28 -23.13 -17.31
C LYS A 115 18.45 -23.16 -16.32
N GLU A 116 18.82 -22.01 -15.76
CA GLU A 116 19.90 -21.89 -14.76
C GLU A 116 19.41 -22.35 -13.38
N ARG A 117 18.13 -22.10 -13.06
CA ARG A 117 17.48 -22.48 -11.80
C ARG A 117 15.97 -22.62 -11.99
N ALA A 118 15.33 -23.54 -11.29
CA ALA A 118 13.87 -23.62 -11.26
C ALA A 118 13.23 -22.35 -10.65
N LEU A 119 12.06 -21.96 -11.16
CA LEU A 119 11.30 -20.82 -10.65
C LEU A 119 10.76 -21.11 -9.23
N ASP A 120 11.40 -20.55 -8.22
CA ASP A 120 10.97 -20.63 -6.82
C ASP A 120 10.73 -19.22 -6.25
N LEU A 121 9.47 -18.78 -6.30
CA LEU A 121 9.09 -17.46 -5.82
C LEU A 121 8.97 -17.40 -4.29
N VAL A 122 8.75 -18.53 -3.62
CA VAL A 122 8.69 -18.54 -2.16
C VAL A 122 10.09 -18.24 -1.64
N ALA A 123 11.12 -18.96 -2.09
CA ALA A 123 12.49 -18.67 -1.70
C ALA A 123 12.95 -17.25 -2.11
N THR A 124 12.47 -16.76 -3.26
CA THR A 124 12.84 -15.43 -3.78
C THR A 124 12.23 -14.28 -2.97
N LEU A 125 10.93 -14.35 -2.65
CA LEU A 125 10.19 -13.22 -2.10
C LEU A 125 10.06 -13.26 -0.58
N ARG A 126 10.14 -14.44 0.04
CA ARG A 126 9.91 -14.61 1.48
C ARG A 126 10.80 -13.75 2.37
N PRO A 127 12.11 -13.54 2.09
CA PRO A 127 12.93 -12.62 2.86
C PRO A 127 12.38 -11.17 2.85
N LEU A 128 11.92 -10.69 1.69
CA LEU A 128 11.30 -9.36 1.56
C LEU A 128 9.97 -9.29 2.32
N LEU A 129 9.18 -10.37 2.30
CA LEU A 129 7.93 -10.45 3.04
C LEU A 129 8.15 -10.40 4.57
N TYR A 130 9.27 -10.92 5.09
CA TYR A 130 9.62 -10.75 6.51
C TYR A 130 9.95 -9.30 6.87
N VAL A 131 10.64 -8.57 6.00
CA VAL A 131 10.86 -7.12 6.19
C VAL A 131 9.51 -6.38 6.18
N GLY A 132 8.64 -6.74 5.22
CA GLY A 132 7.27 -6.22 5.17
C GLY A 132 6.46 -6.54 6.42
N ALA A 133 6.62 -7.71 7.01
CA ALA A 133 5.94 -8.11 8.24
C ALA A 133 6.31 -7.21 9.44
N ILE A 134 7.59 -6.84 9.57
CA ILE A 134 8.05 -5.89 10.60
C ILE A 134 7.46 -4.50 10.33
N GLY A 135 7.46 -4.04 9.07
CA GLY A 135 6.77 -2.81 8.67
C GLY A 135 5.27 -2.85 8.99
N GLY A 136 4.65 -4.03 8.90
CA GLY A 136 3.25 -4.25 9.28
C GLY A 136 2.97 -3.98 10.76
N VAL A 137 3.92 -4.25 11.65
CA VAL A 137 3.82 -3.84 13.07
C VAL A 137 3.74 -2.32 13.18
N GLY A 138 4.56 -1.59 12.40
CA GLY A 138 4.50 -0.13 12.31
C GLY A 138 3.13 0.40 11.88
N LEU A 139 2.51 -0.24 10.88
CA LEU A 139 1.15 0.11 10.44
C LEU A 139 0.09 -0.10 11.55
N VAL A 140 0.20 -1.17 12.34
CA VAL A 140 -0.68 -1.39 13.49
C VAL A 140 -0.46 -0.30 14.56
N MET A 141 0.79 0.09 14.80
CA MET A 141 1.08 1.20 15.72
C MET A 141 0.53 2.53 15.20
N PHE A 142 0.59 2.80 13.90
CA PHE A 142 -0.07 3.96 13.30
C PHE A 142 -1.59 3.93 13.47
N ALA A 143 -2.23 2.77 13.34
CA ALA A 143 -3.66 2.61 13.62
C ALA A 143 -4.01 3.06 15.05
N ILE A 144 -3.24 2.58 16.03
CA ILE A 144 -3.43 2.93 17.45
C ILE A 144 -3.17 4.42 17.69
N ALA A 145 -2.04 4.93 17.18
CA ALA A 145 -1.64 6.32 17.35
C ALA A 145 -2.63 7.29 16.67
N GLY A 146 -3.10 6.98 15.47
CA GLY A 146 -4.04 7.83 14.73
C GLY A 146 -5.37 8.01 15.45
N MET A 147 -5.86 6.96 16.12
CA MET A 147 -7.04 7.08 16.99
C MET A 147 -6.74 7.81 18.30
N HIS A 148 -5.62 7.49 18.96
CA HIS A 148 -5.25 8.08 20.24
C HIS A 148 -5.02 9.59 20.14
N PHE A 149 -4.38 10.04 19.05
CA PHE A 149 -4.05 11.46 18.81
C PHE A 149 -5.06 12.18 17.91
N GLY A 150 -6.08 11.48 17.38
CA GLY A 150 -7.15 12.10 16.59
C GLY A 150 -6.75 12.58 15.19
N MET A 151 -5.79 11.92 14.55
CA MET A 151 -5.16 12.36 13.28
C MET A 151 -6.10 12.32 12.06
N TRP A 152 -7.10 11.44 12.04
CA TRP A 152 -7.98 11.22 10.86
C TRP A 152 -9.38 11.79 11.03
N ARG A 153 -9.53 12.85 11.83
CA ARG A 153 -10.83 13.49 11.97
C ARG A 153 -11.16 14.22 10.66
N PRO A 154 -12.34 13.96 10.07
CA PRO A 154 -12.73 14.58 8.81
C PRO A 154 -12.81 16.11 8.98
N PRO A 155 -12.20 16.87 8.06
CA PRO A 155 -12.33 18.33 8.07
C PRO A 155 -13.70 18.76 7.54
N ASP A 156 -14.22 19.87 8.07
CA ASP A 156 -15.54 20.42 7.68
C ASP A 156 -15.54 21.05 6.28
N VAL A 157 -14.35 21.27 5.71
CA VAL A 157 -14.16 21.98 4.42
C VAL A 157 -14.15 21.05 3.21
N GLU A 158 -13.84 19.77 3.37
CA GLU A 158 -13.69 18.85 2.24
C GLU A 158 -15.05 18.30 1.77
N PRO A 159 -15.35 18.30 0.44
CA PRO A 159 -16.69 17.98 -0.07
C PRO A 159 -17.28 16.66 0.42
N ILE A 160 -16.48 15.58 0.47
CA ILE A 160 -16.92 14.26 0.93
C ILE A 160 -16.68 14.11 2.43
N ALA A 161 -15.48 14.45 2.93
CA ALA A 161 -15.15 14.25 4.35
C ALA A 161 -16.09 15.02 5.29
N ARG A 162 -16.55 16.23 4.88
CA ARG A 162 -17.51 17.03 5.67
C ARG A 162 -18.84 16.32 5.93
N LEU A 163 -19.23 15.34 5.10
CA LEU A 163 -20.45 14.56 5.31
C LEU A 163 -20.35 13.68 6.56
N LEU A 164 -19.13 13.39 7.00
CA LEU A 164 -18.80 12.62 8.19
C LEU A 164 -18.18 13.49 9.30
N ALA A 165 -18.21 14.82 9.14
CA ALA A 165 -17.75 15.77 10.14
C ALA A 165 -18.37 15.48 11.53
N GLY A 166 -17.52 15.42 12.55
CA GLY A 166 -17.92 15.10 13.93
C GLY A 166 -18.28 13.63 14.18
N GLN A 167 -18.22 12.75 13.18
CA GLN A 167 -18.51 11.32 13.32
C GLN A 167 -17.22 10.49 13.42
N ILE A 168 -17.29 9.34 14.09
CA ILE A 168 -16.14 8.43 14.27
C ILE A 168 -15.92 7.48 13.09
N TRP A 169 -16.83 7.43 12.11
CA TRP A 169 -16.81 6.43 11.05
C TRP A 169 -15.58 6.53 10.14
N GLU A 170 -15.19 7.73 9.73
CA GLU A 170 -14.00 7.93 8.90
C GLU A 170 -12.69 7.63 9.65
N PRO A 171 -12.47 8.15 10.89
CA PRO A 171 -11.30 7.75 11.68
C PRO A 171 -11.22 6.24 11.91
N LEU A 172 -12.36 5.59 12.18
CA LEU A 172 -12.44 4.14 12.39
C LEU A 172 -12.12 3.36 11.10
N MET A 173 -12.60 3.85 9.95
CA MET A 173 -12.29 3.25 8.65
C MET A 173 -10.79 3.34 8.36
N VAL A 174 -10.17 4.50 8.55
CA VAL A 174 -8.73 4.70 8.31
C VAL A 174 -7.91 3.88 9.32
N MET A 175 -8.30 3.84 10.59
CA MET A 175 -7.69 2.95 11.60
C MET A 175 -7.72 1.49 11.15
N CYS A 176 -8.89 0.99 10.72
CA CYS A 176 -9.04 -0.38 10.23
C CYS A 176 -8.16 -0.63 9.00
N LEU A 177 -8.08 0.34 8.07
CA LEU A 177 -7.22 0.26 6.90
C LEU A 177 -5.75 0.07 7.29
N TYR A 178 -5.21 0.90 8.18
CA TYR A 178 -3.83 0.76 8.67
C TYR A 178 -3.64 -0.57 9.41
N ALA A 179 -4.51 -0.89 10.37
CA ALA A 179 -4.39 -2.08 11.20
C ALA A 179 -4.43 -3.38 10.36
N PHE A 180 -5.44 -3.53 9.50
CA PHE A 180 -5.60 -4.74 8.70
C PHE A 180 -4.60 -4.83 7.55
N THR A 181 -4.12 -3.71 7.00
CA THR A 181 -2.97 -3.71 6.08
C THR A 181 -1.71 -4.22 6.80
N GLY A 182 -1.47 -3.76 8.03
CA GLY A 182 -0.37 -4.23 8.87
C GLY A 182 -0.45 -5.73 9.18
N ILE A 183 -1.63 -6.20 9.61
CA ILE A 183 -1.87 -7.63 9.86
C ILE A 183 -1.69 -8.45 8.58
N ALA A 184 -2.17 -7.98 7.43
CA ALA A 184 -1.97 -8.65 6.16
C ALA A 184 -0.47 -8.82 5.83
N ALA A 185 0.33 -7.77 6.02
CA ALA A 185 1.78 -7.82 5.82
C ALA A 185 2.47 -8.78 6.80
N MET A 186 2.06 -8.78 8.08
CA MET A 186 2.57 -9.70 9.10
C MET A 186 2.30 -11.18 8.77
N LEU A 187 1.15 -11.48 8.15
CA LEU A 187 0.75 -12.84 7.78
C LEU A 187 1.36 -13.30 6.45
N ALA A 188 1.74 -12.37 5.56
CA ALA A 188 2.23 -12.67 4.21
C ALA A 188 3.39 -13.69 4.13
N PRO A 189 4.47 -13.61 4.93
CA PRO A 189 5.58 -14.58 4.84
C PRO A 189 5.18 -16.01 5.24
N PHE A 190 4.10 -16.16 6.02
CA PHE A 190 3.61 -17.45 6.51
C PHE A 190 2.48 -18.03 5.65
N ALA A 191 1.97 -17.27 4.67
CA ALA A 191 0.92 -17.73 3.77
C ALA A 191 1.26 -19.04 3.03
N PRO A 192 2.49 -19.29 2.56
CA PRO A 192 2.83 -20.57 1.92
C PRO A 192 2.74 -21.79 2.85
N GLU A 193 2.83 -21.59 4.17
CA GLU A 193 2.93 -22.69 5.15
C GLU A 193 1.57 -23.16 5.66
N SER A 194 0.55 -22.29 5.63
CA SER A 194 -0.78 -22.61 6.13
C SER A 194 -1.87 -22.06 5.23
N LYS A 195 -2.77 -22.96 4.78
CA LYS A 195 -3.94 -22.59 3.97
C LYS A 195 -4.86 -21.60 4.67
N TRP A 196 -4.97 -21.67 6.00
CA TRP A 196 -5.77 -20.73 6.79
C TRP A 196 -5.12 -19.35 6.82
N VAL A 197 -3.82 -19.29 7.08
CA VAL A 197 -3.05 -18.03 7.05
C VAL A 197 -3.13 -17.40 5.66
N ALA A 198 -2.95 -18.19 4.60
CA ALA A 198 -3.08 -17.73 3.22
C ALA A 198 -4.45 -17.11 2.92
N ARG A 199 -5.54 -17.73 3.40
CA ARG A 199 -6.91 -17.23 3.21
C ARG A 199 -7.12 -15.90 3.93
N ILE A 200 -6.72 -15.81 5.18
CA ILE A 200 -6.87 -14.58 5.99
C ILE A 200 -6.01 -13.45 5.40
N ALA A 201 -4.74 -13.72 5.10
CA ALA A 201 -3.84 -12.77 4.47
C ALA A 201 -4.40 -12.29 3.11
N THR A 202 -4.94 -13.21 2.31
CA THR A 202 -5.58 -12.87 1.02
C THR A 202 -6.81 -11.97 1.21
N LEU A 203 -7.67 -12.30 2.18
CA LEU A 203 -8.87 -11.52 2.47
C LEU A 203 -8.53 -10.10 2.89
N PHE A 204 -7.61 -9.94 3.85
CA PHE A 204 -7.20 -8.61 4.30
C PHE A 204 -6.44 -7.83 3.24
N THR A 205 -5.51 -8.47 2.51
CA THR A 205 -4.77 -7.80 1.44
C THR A 205 -5.71 -7.31 0.35
N TRP A 206 -6.64 -8.15 -0.11
CA TRP A 206 -7.59 -7.76 -1.15
C TRP A 206 -8.59 -6.72 -0.64
N GLY A 207 -9.20 -6.95 0.53
CA GLY A 207 -10.20 -6.06 1.11
C GLY A 207 -9.65 -4.67 1.42
N CYS A 208 -8.48 -4.59 2.07
CA CYS A 208 -7.81 -3.33 2.32
C CYS A 208 -7.36 -2.68 1.01
N GLY A 209 -6.89 -3.46 0.03
CA GLY A 209 -6.53 -2.93 -1.29
C GLY A 209 -7.69 -2.22 -1.98
N VAL A 210 -8.88 -2.83 -1.97
CA VAL A 210 -10.11 -2.24 -2.50
C VAL A 210 -10.49 -0.98 -1.71
N LEU A 211 -10.42 -1.03 -0.38
CA LEU A 211 -10.76 0.12 0.47
C LEU A 211 -9.77 1.29 0.30
N TRP A 212 -8.48 1.03 0.09
CA TRP A 212 -7.48 2.06 -0.23
C TRP A 212 -7.75 2.74 -1.58
N VAL A 213 -8.12 1.95 -2.60
CA VAL A 213 -8.54 2.50 -3.90
C VAL A 213 -9.81 3.33 -3.76
N PHE A 214 -10.79 2.83 -3.00
CA PHE A 214 -12.04 3.55 -2.73
C PHE A 214 -11.78 4.88 -2.01
N LEU A 215 -10.98 4.87 -0.93
CA LEU A 215 -10.58 6.08 -0.21
C LEU A 215 -9.84 7.06 -1.13
N SER A 216 -8.98 6.56 -2.01
CA SER A 216 -8.30 7.41 -2.98
C SER A 216 -9.29 8.13 -3.91
N PHE A 217 -10.34 7.45 -4.38
CA PHE A 217 -11.36 8.09 -5.22
C PHE A 217 -12.16 9.17 -4.48
N THR A 218 -12.48 8.96 -3.21
CA THR A 218 -13.16 9.98 -2.40
C THR A 218 -12.26 11.20 -2.16
N VAL A 219 -10.97 10.96 -1.92
CA VAL A 219 -9.99 12.04 -1.76
C VAL A 219 -9.72 12.75 -3.10
N PHE A 220 -9.65 12.06 -4.24
CA PHE A 220 -9.52 12.67 -5.57
C PHE A 220 -10.63 13.68 -5.84
N TYR A 221 -11.88 13.27 -5.60
CA TYR A 221 -13.02 14.14 -5.75
C TYR A 221 -12.94 15.35 -4.81
N SER A 222 -12.57 15.11 -3.55
CA SER A 222 -12.48 16.17 -2.53
C SER A 222 -11.37 17.18 -2.84
N HIS A 223 -10.22 16.71 -3.34
CA HIS A 223 -9.10 17.55 -3.77
C HIS A 223 -9.43 18.47 -4.94
N VAL A 224 -10.22 18.00 -5.91
CA VAL A 224 -10.72 18.87 -6.99
C VAL A 224 -11.68 19.93 -6.44
N GLY A 225 -12.52 19.55 -5.47
CA GLY A 225 -13.52 20.46 -4.87
C GLY A 225 -12.98 21.50 -3.88
N PHE A 226 -11.69 21.47 -3.52
CA PHE A 226 -11.06 22.53 -2.71
C PHE A 226 -11.03 23.89 -3.43
N PHE A 227 -11.17 23.90 -4.75
CA PHE A 227 -11.21 25.10 -5.58
C PHE A 227 -12.65 25.33 -6.06
N PRO A 228 -13.55 25.89 -5.22
CA PRO A 228 -14.89 26.20 -5.67
C PRO A 228 -14.83 27.15 -6.88
N PRO A 229 -15.71 26.98 -7.87
CA PRO A 229 -15.85 27.96 -8.95
C PRO A 229 -16.14 29.33 -8.33
N ALA A 230 -15.40 30.34 -8.79
CA ALA A 230 -15.57 31.73 -8.41
C ALA A 230 -16.99 32.24 -8.72
#